data_AF-A0A2E7SD03-F1
#
_entry.id   AF-A0A2E7SD03-F1
#
_cell.length_a   1.000
_cell.length_b   1.000
_cell.length_c   1.000
_cell.angle_alpha   90.00
_cell.angle_beta   90.00
_cell.angle_gamma   90.00
#
_symmetry.space_group_name_H-M   'P 1'
#
loop_
_entity.id
_entity.type
_entity.pdbx_description
1 polymer ?
#
loop_
_entity_poly.entity_id
_entity_poly.type
_entity_poly.pdbx_seq_one_letter_code
_entity_poly.pdbx_strand_id
1 'polypeptide(L)' 'MSHPDQNAELAKLLTTMGCPKTKAREMAVQLAKRSGQLAKERNISCDETMTHLLNLMRQGWAAKKQPDAN' A
#
# COMPACT_ATOMS: atom_id res chain seq x y z
N MET A 1 1.15 14.28 -11.21
CA MET A 1 1.85 13.23 -11.98
C MET A 1 2.01 12.01 -11.09
N SER A 2 1.43 10.87 -11.46
CA SER A 2 1.79 9.60 -10.83
C SER A 2 3.06 9.11 -11.51
N HIS A 3 4.19 9.16 -10.81
CA HIS A 3 5.44 8.63 -11.35
C HIS A 3 5.30 7.10 -11.51
N PRO A 4 5.49 6.55 -12.72
CA PRO A 4 5.40 5.10 -12.95
C PRO A 4 6.44 4.33 -12.13
N ASP A 5 7.55 4.99 -11.79
CA ASP A 5 8.62 4.46 -10.95
C ASP A 5 8.16 4.16 -9.51
N GLN A 6 7.44 5.09 -8.86
CA GLN A 6 6.88 4.86 -7.52
C GLN A 6 5.93 3.65 -7.47
N ASN A 7 5.11 3.44 -8.51
CA ASN A 7 4.21 2.29 -8.55
C ASN A 7 4.97 0.96 -8.64
N ALA A 8 6.10 0.94 -9.37
CA ALA A 8 6.94 -0.24 -9.49
C ALA A 8 7.65 -0.55 -8.16
N GLU A 9 8.14 0.47 -7.45
CA GLU A 9 8.73 0.32 -6.12
C GLU A 9 7.72 -0.16 -5.08
N LEU A 10 6.52 0.45 -5.06
CA LEU A 10 5.42 0.03 -4.21
C LEU A 10 5.02 -1.42 -4.46
N ALA A 11 4.97 -1.85 -5.72
CA ALA A 11 4.65 -3.24 -6.06
C ALA A 11 5.72 -4.23 -5.54
N LYS A 12 7.01 -3.86 -5.60
CA LYS A 12 8.09 -4.67 -5.01
C LYS A 12 7.97 -4.75 -3.48
N LEU A 13 7.68 -3.62 -2.83
CA LEU A 13 7.45 -3.53 -1.39
C LEU A 13 6.26 -4.40 -0.95
N LEU A 14 5.12 -4.27 -1.64
CA LEU A 14 3.94 -5.09 -1.43
C LEU A 14 4.26 -6.58 -1.59
N THR A 15 5.04 -6.95 -2.60
CA THR A 15 5.46 -8.34 -2.83
C THR A 15 6.31 -8.87 -1.67
N THR A 16 7.24 -8.05 -1.17
CA THR A 16 8.09 -8.39 -0.01
C THR A 16 7.25 -8.59 1.27
N MET A 17 6.15 -7.85 1.40
CA MET A 17 5.20 -7.98 2.52
C MET A 17 4.23 -9.17 2.39
N GLY A 18 4.32 -9.97 1.32
CA GLY A 18 3.49 -11.16 1.10
C GLY A 18 2.33 -10.99 0.12
N CYS A 19 2.24 -9.86 -0.59
CA CYS A 19 1.27 -9.69 -1.66
C CYS A 19 1.70 -10.48 -2.92
N PRO A 20 0.80 -11.21 -3.59
CA PRO A 20 1.12 -11.82 -4.88
C PRO A 20 1.47 -10.75 -5.93
N LYS A 21 2.54 -10.98 -6.72
CA LYS A 21 3.05 -10.04 -7.74
C LYS A 21 1.96 -9.53 -8.70
N THR A 22 1.05 -10.41 -9.12
CA THR A 22 -0.07 -10.10 -10.03
C THR A 22 -0.98 -9.03 -9.43
N LYS A 23 -1.25 -9.10 -8.12
CA LYS A 23 -2.08 -8.13 -7.39
C LYS A 23 -1.29 -6.93 -6.90
N ALA A 24 0.02 -7.08 -6.69
CA ALA A 24 0.88 -6.03 -6.15
C ALA A 24 0.94 -4.80 -7.06
N ARG A 25 0.98 -5.00 -8.38
CA ARG A 25 0.98 -3.89 -9.35
C ARG A 25 -0.34 -3.11 -9.32
N GLU A 26 -1.48 -3.81 -9.34
CA GLU A 26 -2.79 -3.16 -9.27
C GLU A 26 -3.01 -2.44 -7.93
N MET A 27 -2.60 -3.07 -6.83
CA MET A 27 -2.67 -2.44 -5.51
C MET A 27 -1.76 -1.23 -5.39
N ALA A 28 -0.55 -1.25 -5.96
CA ALA A 28 0.34 -0.09 -5.94
C ALA A 28 -0.33 1.14 -6.59
N VAL A 29 -1.00 0.95 -7.73
CA VAL A 29 -1.74 2.03 -8.41
C VAL A 29 -2.87 2.56 -7.53
N GLN A 30 -3.62 1.67 -6.87
CA GLN A 30 -4.70 2.08 -5.98
C GLN A 30 -4.18 2.78 -4.72
N LEU A 31 -3.08 2.31 -4.15
CA LEU A 31 -2.44 2.89 -2.96
C LEU A 31 -1.93 4.30 -3.26
N ALA A 32 -1.27 4.50 -4.40
CA ALA A 32 -0.79 5.80 -4.82
C ALA A 32 -1.93 6.81 -5.03
N LYS A 33 -3.04 6.37 -5.62
CA LYS A 33 -4.25 7.20 -5.77
C LYS A 33 -4.86 7.55 -4.41
N ARG A 34 -5.05 6.58 -3.53
CA ARG A 34 -5.59 6.81 -2.18
C ARG A 34 -4.68 7.71 -1.34
N SER A 35 -3.37 7.53 -1.43
CA SER A 35 -2.41 8.36 -0.70
C SER A 35 -2.58 9.84 -1.05
N GLY A 36 -2.64 10.16 -2.35
CA GLY A 36 -2.85 11.54 -2.78
C GLY A 36 -4.23 12.12 -2.39
N GLN A 37 -5.27 11.29 -2.33
CA GLN A 37 -6.59 11.73 -1.91
C GLN A 37 -6.66 11.96 -0.40
N LEU A 38 -6.15 11.01 0.38
CA LEU A 38 -6.13 11.05 1.83
C LEU A 38 -5.21 12.14 2.38
N ALA A 39 -4.09 12.42 1.70
CA ALA A 39 -3.21 13.56 2.00
C ALA A 39 -3.97 14.90 1.91
N LYS A 40 -4.82 15.07 0.88
CA LYS A 40 -5.67 16.25 0.73
C LYS A 40 -6.76 16.32 1.79
N GLU A 41 -7.43 15.21 2.08
CA GLU A 41 -8.50 15.15 3.08
C GLU A 41 -8.01 15.43 4.49
N ARG A 42 -6.84 14.90 4.85
CA ARG A 42 -6.27 15.05 6.20
C ARG A 42 -5.32 16.23 6.34
N ASN A 43 -5.09 16.97 5.26
CA ASN A 43 -4.12 18.07 5.21
C ASN A 43 -2.72 17.65 5.70
N ILE A 44 -2.29 16.44 5.31
CA ILE A 44 -0.98 15.88 5.65
C ILE A 44 -0.19 15.57 4.37
N SER A 45 1.09 15.28 4.53
CA SER A 45 1.97 14.96 3.40
C SER A 45 1.62 13.62 2.75
N CYS A 46 1.82 13.52 1.43
CA CYS A 46 1.68 12.27 0.69
C CYS A 46 2.61 11.17 1.23
N ASP A 47 3.80 11.53 1.71
CA ASP A 47 4.77 10.59 2.28
C ASP A 47 4.25 9.95 3.58
N GLU A 48 3.74 10.79 4.50
CA GLU A 48 3.11 10.35 5.75
C GLU A 48 1.92 9.42 5.49
N THR A 49 1.07 9.84 4.55
CA THR A 49 -0.10 9.07 4.14
C THR A 49 0.29 7.74 3.51
N MET A 50 1.30 7.73 2.65
CA MET A 50 1.81 6.51 2.00
C MET A 50 2.38 5.56 3.04
N THR A 51 3.20 6.06 3.96
CA THR A 51 3.77 5.29 5.07
C THR A 51 2.69 4.69 5.95
N HIS A 52 1.62 5.44 6.22
CA HIS A 52 0.46 4.95 6.97
C HIS A 52 -0.26 3.82 6.22
N LEU A 53 -0.55 4.01 4.93
CA LEU A 53 -1.22 3.01 4.10
C LEU A 53 -0.39 1.73 3.92
N LEU A 54 0.93 1.84 3.77
CA LEU A 54 1.84 0.71 3.71
C LEU A 54 1.87 -0.07 5.03
N ASN A 55 1.91 0.63 6.17
CA ASN A 55 1.82 0.00 7.47
C ASN A 55 0.48 -0.73 7.67
N LEU A 56 -0.64 -0.16 7.21
CA LEU A 56 -1.95 -0.80 7.27
C LEU A 56 -1.98 -2.07 6.41
N MET A 57 -1.46 -2.01 5.18
CA MET A 57 -1.36 -3.18 4.31
C MET A 57 -0.52 -4.28 4.96
N ARG A 58 0.66 -3.95 5.48
CA ARG A 58 1.54 -4.88 6.18
C ARG A 58 0.81 -5.61 7.31
N GLN A 59 0.03 -4.88 8.10
CA GLN A 59 -0.79 -5.46 9.17
C GLN A 59 -1.88 -6.39 8.62
N GLY A 60 -2.57 -6.02 7.53
CA GLY A 60 -3.57 -6.88 6.90
C GLY A 60 -3.01 -8.18 6.32
N TRP A 61 -1.79 -8.17 5.79
CA TRP A 61 -1.09 -9.37 5.32
C TRP A 61 -0.53 -10.22 6.45
N ALA A 62 -0.03 -9.58 7.52
CA ALA A 62 0.40 -10.27 8.74
C ALA A 62 -0.78 -10.95 9.45
N ALA A 63 -1.94 -10.28 9.52
CA ALA A 63 -3.17 -10.80 10.10
C ALA A 63 -3.73 -11.99 9.28
N LYS A 64 -3.65 -11.95 7.94
CA LYS A 64 -3.99 -13.10 7.08
C LYS A 64 -3.13 -14.34 7.31
N LYS A 65 -2.00 -14.21 8.02
CA LYS A 65 -1.12 -15.33 8.39
C LYS A 65 -1.58 -16.03 9.67
N GLN A 66 -2.55 -15.49 10.39
CA GLN A 66 -3.26 -16.19 11.45
C GLN A 66 -4.61 -16.68 10.91
N PRO A 67 -4.83 -18.00 10.78
CA PRO A 67 -6.17 -18.53 10.75
C PRO A 67 -6.72 -18.38 12.17
N ASP A 68 -7.59 -17.41 12.38
CA ASP A 68 -8.60 -17.46 13.43
C ASP A 68 -9.82 -18.10 12.74
N ALA A 69 -10.33 -19.31 13.02
CA ALA A 69 -10.13 -20.27 14.10
C ALA A 69 -10.24 -19.71 15.51
N ASN A 70 -11.32 -18.97 15.78
CA ASN A 70 -12.08 -19.13 17.03
C ASN A 70 -13.55 -18.76 16.86
#